data_AF-A0A9W6T6Q8-F1
#
_entry.id   AF-A0A9W6T6Q8-F1
#
_cell.length_a   1.000
_cell.length_b   1.000
_cell.length_c   1.000
_cell.angle_alpha   90.00
_cell.angle_beta   90.00
_cell.angle_gamma   90.00
#
_symmetry.space_group_name_H-M   'P 1'
#
loop_
_entity.id
_entity.type
_entity.pdbx_description
1 polymer ?
#
loop_
_entity_poly.entity_id
_entity_poly.type
_entity_poly.pdbx_seq_one_letter_code
_entity_poly.pdbx_strand_id
1 'polypeptide(L)'
;MVVIGSSEYDSLKKSISDNSKEIQELQQQLESPDIDYLHSKAKAHSMIVLPTEDHDVLKSTIETKSRELKEANSRNENPNLDYLHSKAEAQSMVVIPSFDYDNLKTTVDDQSKALAEIKAKYESPEIEYLRSKAAAESMVVVPTQEYDDLKKTVADQNKEALNLKSQLDSPTVEFLRNKAVNHSMVLIPSDDHESLNLTSKNYDALKAKNEKPDIDYLHSKAADHSMVVIPSEEHETLKSTVESLKAKNEKPDVDYLHAKAAENSLVVIPSREHDC
;
A
#
# COMPACT_ATOMS: atom_id res chain seq x y z
N MET A 1 76.96 -99.73 -89.39
CA MET A 1 77.00 -99.11 -88.05
C MET A 1 76.70 -97.63 -88.27
N VAL A 2 75.44 -97.27 -87.99
CA VAL A 2 74.70 -96.02 -88.23
C VAL A 2 75.26 -95.05 -89.30
N VAL A 3 74.77 -95.21 -90.53
CA VAL A 3 74.82 -94.20 -91.59
C VAL A 3 73.74 -93.17 -91.27
N ILE A 4 74.13 -92.07 -90.63
CA ILE A 4 73.27 -90.91 -90.43
C ILE A 4 73.14 -90.25 -91.82
N GLY A 5 71.93 -90.16 -92.37
CA GLY A 5 71.70 -89.56 -93.69
C GLY A 5 72.23 -88.13 -93.72
N SER A 6 72.81 -87.67 -94.83
CA SER A 6 73.39 -86.31 -94.92
C SER A 6 72.42 -85.22 -94.49
N SER A 7 71.10 -85.43 -94.62
CA SER A 7 70.08 -84.49 -94.15
C SER A 7 69.96 -84.38 -92.64
N GLU A 8 70.21 -85.45 -91.87
CA GLU A 8 70.15 -85.44 -90.40
C GLU A 8 71.39 -84.77 -89.79
N TYR A 9 72.57 -84.95 -90.40
CA TYR A 9 73.79 -84.26 -90.00
C TYR A 9 73.72 -82.74 -90.26
N ASP A 10 73.16 -82.34 -91.40
CA ASP A 10 72.91 -80.92 -91.71
C ASP A 10 71.83 -80.31 -90.80
N SER A 11 70.80 -81.09 -90.44
CA SER A 11 69.76 -80.68 -89.47
C SER A 11 70.34 -80.49 -88.06
N LEU A 12 71.23 -81.38 -87.64
CA LEU A 12 71.91 -81.28 -86.33
C LEU A 12 72.89 -80.11 -86.30
N LYS A 13 73.66 -79.88 -87.38
CA LYS A 13 74.50 -78.67 -87.50
C LYS A 13 73.69 -77.39 -87.47
N LYS A 14 72.53 -77.36 -88.12
CA LYS A 14 71.62 -76.22 -88.09
C LYS A 14 71.08 -75.99 -86.67
N SER A 15 70.63 -77.03 -85.97
CA SER A 15 70.16 -76.92 -84.59
C SER A 15 71.26 -76.51 -83.61
N ILE A 16 72.50 -76.98 -83.77
CA ILE A 16 73.64 -76.54 -82.96
C ILE A 16 73.97 -75.07 -83.24
N SER A 17 73.94 -74.64 -84.50
CA SER A 17 74.15 -73.25 -84.90
C SER A 17 73.05 -72.33 -84.34
N ASP A 18 71.78 -72.74 -84.45
CA ASP A 18 70.63 -71.99 -83.94
C ASP A 18 70.68 -71.90 -82.41
N ASN A 19 70.99 -72.99 -81.70
CA ASN A 19 71.19 -72.98 -80.24
C ASN A 19 72.40 -72.12 -79.83
N SER A 20 73.47 -72.08 -80.62
CA SER A 20 74.64 -71.24 -80.33
C SER A 20 74.31 -69.74 -80.44
N LYS A 21 73.48 -69.37 -81.43
CA LYS A 21 72.96 -68.02 -81.59
C LYS A 21 72.01 -67.66 -80.45
N GLU A 22 71.13 -68.59 -80.08
CA GLU A 22 70.20 -68.39 -78.96
C GLU A 22 70.95 -68.21 -77.63
N ILE A 23 72.02 -68.97 -77.39
CA ILE A 23 72.89 -68.78 -76.22
C ILE A 23 73.60 -67.43 -76.27
N GLN A 24 74.10 -66.99 -77.44
CA GLN A 24 74.72 -65.67 -77.58
C GLN A 24 73.73 -64.53 -77.39
N GLU A 25 72.50 -64.67 -77.89
CA GLU A 25 71.41 -63.70 -77.69
C GLU A 25 70.99 -63.64 -76.22
N LEU A 26 70.88 -64.79 -75.55
CA LEU A 26 70.61 -64.86 -74.10
C LEU A 26 71.77 -64.29 -73.26
N GLN A 27 73.02 -64.53 -73.67
CA GLN A 27 74.20 -63.92 -73.05
C GLN A 27 74.18 -62.40 -73.21
N GLN A 28 73.86 -61.90 -74.41
CA GLN A 28 73.75 -60.46 -74.67
C GLN A 28 72.60 -59.82 -73.89
N GLN A 29 71.45 -60.50 -73.76
CA GLN A 29 70.36 -60.06 -72.90
C GLN A 29 70.72 -60.07 -71.41
N LEU A 30 71.68 -60.89 -70.97
CA LEU A 30 72.19 -60.88 -69.60
C LEU A 30 73.27 -59.82 -69.37
N GLU A 31 74.14 -59.59 -70.35
CA GLU A 31 75.26 -58.63 -70.25
C GLU A 31 74.78 -57.19 -70.43
N SER A 32 73.75 -56.96 -71.24
CA SER A 32 73.14 -55.64 -71.46
C SER A 32 71.61 -55.78 -71.55
N PRO A 33 70.93 -56.14 -70.45
CA PRO A 33 69.48 -56.22 -70.42
C PRO A 33 68.86 -54.86 -70.72
N ASP A 34 67.78 -54.90 -71.49
CA ASP A 34 66.91 -53.75 -71.70
C ASP A 34 66.27 -53.30 -70.36
N ILE A 35 65.99 -52.00 -70.26
CA ILE A 35 65.32 -51.35 -69.13
C ILE A 35 63.97 -52.02 -68.85
N ASP A 36 63.21 -52.41 -69.88
CA ASP A 36 61.93 -53.10 -69.72
C ASP A 36 62.11 -54.50 -69.09
N TYR A 37 63.18 -55.22 -69.49
CA TYR A 37 63.54 -56.50 -68.89
C TYR A 37 63.91 -56.33 -67.41
N LEU A 38 64.74 -55.32 -67.08
CA LEU A 38 65.11 -54.99 -65.69
C LEU A 38 63.90 -54.62 -64.84
N HIS A 39 62.97 -53.80 -65.34
CA HIS A 39 61.73 -53.47 -64.62
C HIS A 39 60.85 -54.71 -64.38
N SER A 40 60.69 -55.59 -65.37
CA SER A 40 59.86 -56.79 -65.24
C SER A 40 60.39 -57.75 -64.18
N LYS A 41 61.71 -57.96 -64.14
CA LYS A 41 62.39 -58.83 -63.17
C LYS A 41 62.42 -58.20 -61.78
N ALA A 42 62.70 -56.90 -61.67
CA ALA A 42 62.65 -56.19 -60.40
C ALA A 42 61.23 -56.24 -59.80
N LYS A 43 60.20 -56.01 -60.62
CA LYS A 43 58.80 -56.07 -60.19
C LYS A 43 58.40 -57.47 -59.70
N ALA A 44 58.91 -58.54 -60.32
CA ALA A 44 58.71 -59.91 -59.84
C ALA A 44 59.26 -60.13 -58.42
N HIS A 45 60.26 -59.33 -58.01
CA HIS A 45 60.81 -59.30 -56.65
C HIS A 45 60.29 -58.14 -55.79
N SER A 46 59.22 -57.44 -56.21
CA SER A 46 58.69 -56.25 -55.53
C SER A 46 59.69 -55.10 -55.38
N MET A 47 60.64 -55.01 -56.31
CA MET A 47 61.62 -53.91 -56.41
C MET A 47 61.27 -53.00 -57.60
N ILE A 48 61.68 -51.74 -57.51
CA ILE A 48 61.50 -50.74 -58.57
C ILE A 48 62.90 -50.36 -59.04
N VAL A 49 63.16 -50.50 -60.34
CA VAL A 49 64.36 -49.96 -60.98
C VAL A 49 64.14 -48.46 -61.14
N LEU A 50 65.12 -47.68 -60.71
CA LEU A 50 65.04 -46.23 -60.73
C LEU A 50 66.36 -45.69 -61.27
N PRO A 51 66.35 -44.67 -62.13
CA PRO A 51 67.56 -43.96 -62.51
C PRO A 51 68.32 -43.47 -61.27
N THR A 52 69.64 -43.53 -61.32
CA THR A 52 70.50 -43.07 -60.22
C THR A 52 70.25 -41.61 -59.86
N GLU A 53 69.97 -40.76 -60.86
CA GLU A 53 69.64 -39.35 -60.66
C GLU A 53 68.37 -39.17 -59.81
N ASP A 54 67.30 -39.91 -60.14
CA ASP A 54 66.05 -39.88 -59.38
C ASP A 54 66.22 -40.46 -57.97
N HIS A 55 67.10 -41.45 -57.80
CA HIS A 55 67.37 -42.08 -56.49
C HIS A 55 68.03 -41.07 -55.57
N ASP A 56 69.00 -40.32 -56.09
CA ASP A 56 69.73 -39.32 -55.33
C ASP A 56 68.85 -38.10 -55.01
N VAL A 57 67.95 -37.70 -55.91
CA VAL A 57 66.92 -36.67 -55.63
C VAL A 57 65.94 -37.15 -54.56
N LEU A 58 65.47 -38.40 -54.64
CA LEU A 58 64.55 -38.96 -53.65
C LEU A 58 65.23 -39.07 -52.27
N LYS A 59 66.48 -39.55 -52.24
CA LYS A 59 67.28 -39.66 -51.02
C LYS A 59 67.49 -38.29 -50.37
N SER A 60 67.92 -37.28 -51.13
CA SER A 60 68.10 -35.92 -50.62
C SER A 60 66.78 -35.29 -50.14
N THR A 61 65.67 -35.55 -50.83
CA THR A 61 64.33 -35.10 -50.39
C THR A 61 63.92 -35.76 -49.08
N ILE A 62 64.13 -37.07 -48.94
CA ILE A 62 63.83 -37.82 -47.71
C ILE A 62 64.68 -37.32 -46.55
N GLU A 63 65.98 -37.10 -46.77
CA GLU A 63 66.88 -36.56 -45.75
C GLU A 63 66.45 -35.15 -45.30
N THR A 64 66.08 -34.29 -46.25
CA THR A 64 65.59 -32.93 -45.97
C THR A 64 64.29 -32.94 -45.18
N LYS A 65 63.28 -33.70 -45.64
CA LYS A 65 62.00 -33.83 -44.93
C LYS A 65 62.16 -34.46 -43.56
N SER A 66 63.06 -35.43 -43.42
CA SER A 66 63.35 -36.05 -42.12
C SER A 66 63.97 -35.06 -41.14
N ARG A 67 64.82 -34.14 -41.63
CA ARG A 67 65.37 -33.04 -40.82
C ARG A 67 64.29 -32.04 -40.42
N GLU A 68 63.47 -31.60 -41.38
CA GLU A 68 62.36 -30.68 -41.12
C GLU A 68 61.36 -31.27 -40.11
N LEU A 69 61.05 -32.55 -40.23
CA LEU A 69 60.13 -33.24 -39.32
C LEU A 69 60.72 -33.39 -37.92
N LYS A 70 62.04 -33.64 -37.80
CA LYS A 70 62.74 -33.58 -36.51
C LYS A 70 62.66 -32.19 -35.88
N GLU A 71 62.95 -31.14 -36.65
CA GLU A 71 62.90 -29.77 -36.13
C GLU A 71 61.47 -29.36 -35.72
N ALA A 72 60.46 -29.74 -36.51
CA ALA A 72 59.06 -29.49 -36.19
C ALA A 72 58.61 -30.25 -34.93
N ASN A 73 59.01 -31.52 -34.79
CA ASN A 73 58.74 -32.31 -33.59
C ASN A 73 59.42 -31.70 -32.37
N SER A 74 60.69 -31.28 -32.47
CA SER A 74 61.38 -30.63 -31.34
C SER A 74 60.71 -29.32 -30.91
N ARG A 75 60.21 -28.51 -31.86
CA ARG A 75 59.44 -27.29 -31.54
C ARG A 75 58.09 -27.59 -30.86
N ASN A 76 57.49 -28.74 -31.15
CA ASN A 76 56.22 -29.16 -30.54
C ASN A 76 56.41 -29.90 -29.20
N GLU A 77 57.50 -30.62 -29.02
CA GLU A 77 57.83 -31.31 -27.77
C GLU A 77 58.28 -30.31 -26.68
N ASN A 78 59.05 -29.29 -27.07
CA ASN A 78 59.48 -28.22 -26.17
C ASN A 78 59.19 -26.84 -26.78
N PRO A 79 57.90 -26.47 -26.90
CA PRO A 79 57.54 -25.15 -27.38
C PRO A 79 58.02 -24.10 -26.38
N ASN A 80 58.53 -22.99 -26.91
CA ASN A 80 58.85 -21.85 -26.07
C ASN A 80 57.55 -21.11 -25.65
N LEU A 81 57.65 -20.28 -24.61
CA LEU A 81 56.50 -19.53 -24.09
C LEU A 81 55.88 -18.62 -25.16
N ASP A 82 56.69 -17.97 -26.00
CA ASP A 82 56.21 -17.08 -27.06
C ASP A 82 55.33 -17.82 -28.08
N TYR A 83 55.72 -19.04 -28.47
CA TYR A 83 54.95 -19.89 -29.37
C TYR A 83 53.64 -20.34 -28.72
N LEU A 84 53.66 -20.72 -27.44
CA LEU A 84 52.46 -21.07 -26.68
C LEU A 84 51.49 -19.88 -26.58
N HIS A 85 51.99 -18.68 -26.24
CA HIS A 85 51.19 -17.46 -26.20
C HIS A 85 50.57 -17.14 -27.56
N SER A 86 51.38 -17.14 -28.63
CA SER A 86 50.91 -16.82 -29.98
C SER A 86 49.83 -17.79 -30.47
N LYS A 87 49.99 -19.09 -30.18
CA LYS A 87 49.01 -20.12 -30.55
C LYS A 87 47.75 -20.07 -29.69
N ALA A 88 47.87 -19.80 -28.39
CA ALA A 88 46.73 -19.62 -27.51
C ALA A 88 45.93 -18.37 -27.91
N GLU A 89 46.59 -17.26 -28.21
CA GLU A 89 45.96 -16.01 -28.65
C GLU A 89 45.20 -16.18 -29.97
N ALA A 90 45.76 -16.93 -30.92
CA ALA A 90 45.07 -17.30 -32.16
C ALA A 90 43.76 -18.08 -31.91
N GLN A 91 43.60 -18.70 -30.74
CA GLN A 91 42.39 -19.39 -30.29
C GLN A 91 41.62 -18.60 -29.22
N SER A 92 41.94 -17.33 -29.00
CA SER A 92 41.35 -16.47 -27.95
C SER A 92 41.52 -17.02 -26.52
N MET A 93 42.63 -17.71 -26.28
CA MET A 93 43.04 -18.22 -24.97
C MET A 93 44.28 -17.50 -24.46
N VAL A 94 44.48 -17.49 -23.14
CA VAL A 94 45.66 -16.91 -22.50
C VAL A 94 46.43 -18.02 -21.78
N VAL A 95 47.73 -18.11 -22.05
CA VAL A 95 48.63 -19.00 -21.30
C VAL A 95 48.99 -18.32 -20.00
N ILE A 96 48.76 -19.01 -18.88
CA ILE A 96 49.16 -18.55 -17.56
C ILE A 96 49.91 -19.65 -16.83
N PRO A 97 50.90 -19.32 -15.98
CA PRO A 97 51.53 -20.28 -15.09
C PRO A 97 50.51 -20.98 -14.21
N SER A 98 50.74 -22.26 -13.88
CA SER A 98 49.85 -23.03 -13.00
C SER A 98 49.66 -22.37 -11.63
N PHE A 99 50.72 -21.75 -11.10
CA PHE A 99 50.67 -21.00 -9.85
C PHE A 99 49.69 -19.82 -9.90
N ASP A 100 49.69 -19.06 -11.00
CA ASP A 100 48.78 -17.93 -11.17
C ASP A 100 47.34 -18.39 -11.40
N TYR A 101 47.15 -19.51 -12.10
CA TYR A 101 45.83 -20.14 -12.25
C TYR A 101 45.25 -20.59 -10.90
N ASP A 102 46.05 -21.25 -10.05
CA ASP A 102 45.62 -21.67 -8.73
C ASP A 102 45.27 -20.46 -7.84
N ASN A 103 46.09 -19.40 -7.87
CA ASN A 103 45.80 -18.15 -7.16
C ASN A 103 44.53 -17.47 -7.67
N LEU A 104 44.32 -17.42 -8.99
CA LEU A 104 43.12 -16.85 -9.58
C LEU A 104 41.89 -17.66 -9.18
N LYS A 105 41.97 -18.98 -9.20
CA LYS A 105 40.90 -19.87 -8.75
C LYS A 105 40.55 -19.65 -7.28
N THR A 106 41.55 -19.59 -6.40
CA THR A 106 41.32 -19.29 -4.98
C THR A 106 40.71 -17.91 -4.79
N THR A 107 41.21 -16.90 -5.50
CA THR A 107 40.65 -15.53 -5.44
C THR A 107 39.19 -15.50 -5.88
N VAL A 108 38.86 -16.19 -6.98
CA VAL A 108 37.48 -16.29 -7.48
C VAL A 108 36.58 -17.02 -6.48
N ASP A 109 37.04 -18.10 -5.86
CA ASP A 109 36.28 -18.83 -4.85
C ASP A 109 36.02 -17.97 -3.60
N ASP A 110 37.04 -17.24 -3.13
CA ASP A 110 36.94 -16.37 -1.96
C ASP A 110 36.04 -15.15 -2.24
N GLN A 111 36.18 -14.54 -3.42
CA GLN A 111 35.28 -13.47 -3.86
C GLN A 111 33.83 -13.98 -4.01
N SER A 112 33.64 -15.19 -4.53
CA SER A 112 32.31 -15.79 -4.67
C SER A 112 31.65 -16.02 -3.31
N LYS A 113 32.41 -16.50 -2.31
CA LYS A 113 31.93 -16.63 -0.92
C LYS A 113 31.61 -15.27 -0.31
N ALA A 114 32.51 -14.29 -0.42
CA ALA A 114 32.29 -12.95 0.09
C ALA A 114 31.04 -12.29 -0.54
N LEU A 115 30.84 -12.48 -1.85
CA LEU A 115 29.66 -11.97 -2.56
C LEU A 115 28.38 -12.67 -2.11
N ALA A 116 28.42 -13.97 -1.83
CA ALA A 116 27.30 -14.70 -1.27
C ALA A 116 26.94 -14.21 0.16
N GLU A 117 27.94 -13.94 1.00
CA GLU A 117 27.73 -13.39 2.35
C GLU A 117 27.14 -11.97 2.31
N ILE A 118 27.66 -11.11 1.43
CA ILE A 118 27.11 -9.75 1.23
C ILE A 118 25.68 -9.84 0.72
N LYS A 119 25.42 -10.72 -0.26
CA LYS A 119 24.07 -10.93 -0.80
C LYS A 119 23.11 -11.42 0.28
N ALA A 120 23.53 -12.34 1.15
CA ALA A 120 22.71 -12.79 2.26
C ALA A 120 22.38 -11.67 3.26
N LYS A 121 23.36 -10.83 3.61
CA LYS A 121 23.15 -9.64 4.47
C LYS A 121 22.23 -8.59 3.82
N TYR A 122 22.28 -8.47 2.49
CA TYR A 122 21.42 -7.56 1.73
C TYR A 122 19.99 -8.08 1.57
N GLU A 123 19.82 -9.38 1.36
CA GLU A 123 18.51 -10.03 1.25
C GLU A 123 17.82 -10.17 2.62
N SER A 124 18.59 -10.27 3.69
CA SER A 124 18.09 -10.34 5.06
C SER A 124 18.83 -9.35 5.98
N PRO A 125 18.60 -8.04 5.79
CA PRO A 125 19.17 -7.03 6.66
C PRO A 125 18.53 -7.11 8.04
N GLU A 126 19.33 -6.81 9.06
CA GLU A 126 18.80 -6.72 10.43
C GLU A 126 17.74 -5.62 10.53
N ILE A 127 16.70 -5.86 11.31
CA ILE A 127 15.59 -4.92 11.43
C ILE A 127 16.01 -3.55 11.97
N GLU A 128 17.07 -3.50 12.77
CA GLU A 128 17.64 -2.26 13.30
C GLU A 128 18.26 -1.40 12.19
N TYR A 129 18.90 -2.03 11.20
CA TYR A 129 19.39 -1.33 10.01
C TYR A 129 18.23 -0.74 9.20
N LEU A 130 17.16 -1.51 9.00
CA LEU A 130 15.95 -1.02 8.34
C LEU A 130 15.32 0.15 9.11
N ARG A 131 15.22 0.05 10.45
CA ARG A 131 14.72 1.14 11.31
C ARG A 131 15.56 2.41 11.18
N SER A 132 16.88 2.28 11.24
CA SER A 132 17.80 3.42 11.11
C SER A 132 17.68 4.11 9.74
N LYS A 133 17.62 3.33 8.65
CA LYS A 133 17.48 3.88 7.30
C LYS A 133 16.11 4.50 7.04
N ALA A 134 15.04 3.87 7.51
CA ALA A 134 13.71 4.46 7.45
C ALA A 134 13.64 5.76 8.24
N ALA A 135 14.22 5.81 9.45
CA ALA A 135 14.22 7.00 10.29
C ALA A 135 14.95 8.19 9.66
N ALA A 136 16.02 7.94 8.88
CA ALA A 136 16.72 8.97 8.12
C ALA A 136 15.80 9.66 7.08
N GLU A 137 14.84 8.92 6.53
CA GLU A 137 13.82 9.40 5.58
C GLU A 137 12.51 9.80 6.29
N SER A 138 12.51 9.96 7.63
CA SER A 138 11.32 10.25 8.43
C SER A 138 10.22 9.18 8.33
N MET A 139 10.58 7.93 8.06
CA MET A 139 9.70 6.77 8.04
C MET A 139 9.93 5.90 9.27
N VAL A 140 8.91 5.13 9.67
CA VAL A 140 8.99 4.18 10.80
C VAL A 140 8.71 2.77 10.28
N VAL A 141 9.62 1.84 10.58
CA VAL A 141 9.42 0.42 10.31
C VAL A 141 8.56 -0.16 11.42
N VAL A 142 7.38 -0.66 11.06
CA VAL A 142 6.47 -1.37 11.95
C VAL A 142 6.23 -2.79 11.40
N PRO A 143 6.12 -3.81 12.26
CA PRO A 143 5.64 -5.12 11.85
C PRO A 143 4.25 -5.03 11.20
N THR A 144 3.97 -5.86 10.21
CA THR A 144 2.69 -5.87 9.49
C THR A 144 1.50 -6.05 10.44
N GLN A 145 1.64 -6.91 11.45
CA GLN A 145 0.61 -7.14 12.45
C GLN A 145 0.26 -5.85 13.22
N GLU A 146 1.28 -5.10 13.67
CA GLU A 146 1.08 -3.83 14.38
C GLU A 146 0.44 -2.78 13.47
N TYR A 147 0.84 -2.73 12.20
CA TYR A 147 0.22 -1.84 11.21
C TYR A 147 -1.26 -2.17 10.97
N ASP A 148 -1.61 -3.44 10.85
CA ASP A 148 -2.99 -3.89 10.65
C ASP A 148 -3.85 -3.61 11.88
N ASP A 149 -3.31 -3.83 13.08
CA ASP A 149 -3.98 -3.52 14.35
C ASP A 149 -4.19 -2.01 14.53
N LEU A 150 -3.19 -1.19 14.17
CA LEU A 150 -3.31 0.27 14.17
C LEU A 150 -4.37 0.73 13.15
N LYS A 151 -4.37 0.17 11.94
CA LYS A 151 -5.35 0.50 10.90
C LYS A 151 -6.77 0.18 11.33
N LYS A 152 -6.97 -0.96 12.00
CA LYS A 152 -8.26 -1.33 12.59
C LYS A 152 -8.67 -0.37 13.70
N THR A 153 -7.76 -0.04 14.61
CA THR A 153 -7.99 0.91 15.71
C THR A 153 -8.39 2.28 15.18
N VAL A 154 -7.68 2.80 14.18
CA VAL A 154 -8.00 4.08 13.54
C VAL A 154 -9.36 4.02 12.83
N ALA A 155 -9.71 2.90 12.19
CA ALA A 155 -11.03 2.74 11.57
C ALA A 155 -12.15 2.75 12.62
N ASP A 156 -11.97 2.06 13.74
CA ASP A 156 -12.93 2.01 14.84
C ASP A 156 -13.09 3.39 15.51
N GLN A 157 -11.97 4.08 15.79
CA GLN A 157 -11.97 5.44 16.33
C GLN A 157 -12.63 6.44 15.37
N ASN A 158 -12.37 6.33 14.07
CA ASN A 158 -13.03 7.19 13.08
C ASN A 158 -14.53 6.94 13.02
N LYS A 159 -14.97 5.68 13.11
CA LYS A 159 -16.40 5.35 13.17
C LYS A 159 -17.06 5.92 14.42
N GLU A 160 -16.40 5.81 15.57
CA GLU A 160 -16.88 6.40 16.81
C GLU A 160 -16.93 7.93 16.74
N ALA A 161 -15.87 8.57 16.23
CA ALA A 161 -15.81 10.01 16.03
C ALA A 161 -16.92 10.52 15.09
N LEU A 162 -17.19 9.80 14.00
CA LEU A 162 -18.30 10.11 13.09
C LEU A 162 -19.67 9.97 13.77
N ASN A 163 -19.87 8.92 14.57
CA ASN A 163 -21.11 8.73 15.33
C ASN A 163 -21.29 9.87 16.34
N LEU A 164 -20.26 10.18 17.14
CA LEU A 164 -20.31 11.27 18.10
C LEU A 164 -20.57 12.62 17.42
N LYS A 165 -19.92 12.87 16.28
CA LYS A 165 -20.19 14.06 15.47
C LYS A 165 -21.63 14.11 14.99
N SER A 166 -22.21 12.99 14.52
CA SER A 166 -23.62 12.96 14.13
C SER A 166 -24.59 13.20 15.29
N GLN A 167 -24.28 12.72 16.49
CA GLN A 167 -25.07 13.00 17.69
C GLN A 167 -24.97 14.46 18.13
N LEU A 168 -23.86 15.14 17.81
CA LEU A 168 -23.65 16.55 18.14
C LEU A 168 -24.27 17.49 17.09
N ASP A 169 -24.13 17.16 15.80
CA ASP A 169 -24.64 17.94 14.67
C ASP A 169 -26.17 17.79 14.53
N SER A 170 -26.74 16.66 14.93
CA SER A 170 -28.18 16.39 14.85
C SER A 170 -28.65 15.58 16.07
N PRO A 171 -28.61 16.19 17.27
CA PRO A 171 -29.02 15.53 18.49
C PRO A 171 -30.52 15.20 18.42
N THR A 172 -30.88 14.01 18.90
CA THR A 172 -32.28 13.64 19.01
C THR A 172 -32.99 14.50 20.06
N VAL A 173 -34.28 14.74 19.88
CA VAL A 173 -35.11 15.50 20.85
C VAL A 173 -35.05 14.86 22.25
N GLU A 174 -34.97 13.54 22.31
CA GLU A 174 -34.85 12.79 23.56
C GLU A 174 -33.50 13.02 24.26
N PHE A 175 -32.40 13.08 23.50
CA PHE A 175 -31.09 13.45 24.03
C PHE A 175 -31.09 14.88 24.58
N LEU A 176 -31.64 15.84 23.84
CA LEU A 176 -31.78 17.23 24.28
C LEU A 176 -32.66 17.34 25.52
N ARG A 177 -33.78 16.60 25.58
CA ARG A 177 -34.68 16.56 26.74
C ARG A 177 -33.95 16.03 27.98
N ASN A 178 -33.25 14.92 27.87
CA ASN A 178 -32.48 14.34 28.99
C ASN A 178 -31.38 15.29 29.47
N LYS A 179 -30.66 15.95 28.57
CA LYS A 179 -29.65 16.95 28.94
C LYS A 179 -30.27 18.20 29.58
N ALA A 180 -31.41 18.68 29.09
CA ALA A 180 -32.12 19.80 29.68
C ALA A 180 -32.57 19.50 31.11
N VAL A 181 -33.11 18.30 31.37
CA VAL A 181 -33.53 17.87 32.72
C VAL A 181 -32.37 17.88 33.71
N ASN A 182 -31.17 17.45 33.30
CA ASN A 182 -29.98 17.51 34.16
C ASN A 182 -29.61 18.93 34.58
N HIS A 183 -29.97 19.93 33.78
CA HIS A 183 -29.80 21.35 34.09
C HIS A 183 -31.06 21.99 34.69
N SER A 184 -32.05 21.18 35.13
CA SER A 184 -33.35 21.65 35.63
C SER A 184 -34.12 22.52 34.63
N MET A 185 -33.92 22.28 33.33
CA MET A 185 -34.63 22.93 32.24
C MET A 185 -35.62 21.95 31.59
N VAL A 186 -36.69 22.49 31.00
CA VAL A 186 -37.68 21.70 30.27
C VAL A 186 -37.60 22.07 28.79
N LEU A 187 -37.39 21.06 27.94
CA LEU A 187 -37.42 21.24 26.49
C LEU A 187 -38.87 21.28 26.03
N ILE A 188 -39.29 22.42 25.48
CA ILE A 188 -40.62 22.63 24.90
C ILE A 188 -40.49 22.97 23.41
N PRO A 189 -41.38 22.45 22.54
CA PRO A 189 -41.50 22.91 21.16
C PRO A 189 -41.71 24.43 21.08
N SER A 190 -41.21 25.05 20.01
CA SER A 190 -41.36 26.50 19.80
C SER A 190 -42.82 26.96 19.82
N ASP A 191 -43.71 26.16 19.22
CA ASP A 191 -45.15 26.44 19.15
C ASP A 191 -45.80 26.44 20.56
N ASP A 192 -45.36 25.52 21.42
CA ASP A 192 -45.82 25.44 22.82
C ASP A 192 -45.27 26.60 23.65
N HIS A 193 -44.01 27.00 23.43
CA HIS A 193 -43.43 28.16 24.10
C HIS A 193 -44.17 29.45 23.74
N GLU A 194 -44.51 29.64 22.45
CA GLU A 194 -45.29 30.79 22.01
C GLU A 194 -46.70 30.77 22.62
N SER A 195 -47.34 29.60 22.64
CA SER A 195 -48.66 29.41 23.26
C SER A 195 -48.65 29.67 24.77
N LEU A 196 -47.62 29.21 25.50
CA LEU A 196 -47.45 29.47 26.93
C LEU A 196 -47.19 30.95 27.21
N ASN A 197 -46.38 31.62 26.38
CA ASN A 197 -46.13 33.05 26.50
C ASN A 197 -47.41 33.88 26.26
N LEU A 198 -48.19 33.52 25.24
CA LEU A 198 -49.51 34.12 24.99
C LEU A 198 -50.46 33.89 26.17
N THR A 199 -50.48 32.66 26.72
CA THR A 199 -51.30 32.33 27.89
C THR A 199 -50.86 33.11 29.12
N SER A 200 -49.56 33.27 29.36
CA SER A 200 -49.02 34.10 30.45
C SER A 200 -49.44 35.55 30.31
N LYS A 201 -49.31 36.14 29.12
CA LYS A 201 -49.77 37.51 28.85
C LYS A 201 -51.27 37.68 29.09
N ASN A 202 -52.07 36.70 28.67
CA ASN A 202 -53.50 36.69 28.89
C ASN A 202 -53.85 36.52 30.38
N TYR A 203 -53.11 35.70 31.12
CA TYR A 203 -53.26 35.54 32.56
C TYR A 203 -52.94 36.84 33.29
N ASP A 204 -51.85 37.52 32.94
CA ASP A 204 -51.49 38.81 33.53
C ASP A 204 -52.54 39.88 33.21
N ALA A 205 -53.09 39.90 31.99
CA ALA A 205 -54.19 40.79 31.62
C ALA A 205 -55.47 40.50 32.41
N LEU A 206 -55.83 39.22 32.60
CA LEU A 206 -56.98 38.80 33.41
C LEU A 206 -56.78 39.14 34.88
N LYS A 207 -55.58 38.90 35.42
CA LYS A 207 -55.21 39.24 36.79
C LYS A 207 -55.31 40.75 37.01
N ALA A 208 -54.77 41.57 36.10
CA ALA A 208 -54.89 43.02 36.17
C ALA A 208 -56.35 43.49 36.16
N LYS A 209 -57.20 42.88 35.33
CA LYS A 209 -58.64 43.17 35.27
C LYS A 209 -59.38 42.75 36.55
N ASN A 210 -58.94 41.69 37.21
CA ASN A 210 -59.54 41.20 38.45
C ASN A 210 -59.04 41.94 39.70
N GLU A 211 -57.78 42.39 39.71
CA GLU A 211 -57.19 43.16 40.81
C GLU A 211 -57.65 44.64 40.78
N LYS A 212 -57.98 45.16 39.59
CA LYS A 212 -58.54 46.50 39.41
C LYS A 212 -59.80 46.43 38.52
N PRO A 213 -60.89 45.86 39.03
CA PRO A 213 -62.16 45.88 38.31
C PRO A 213 -62.61 47.34 38.16
N ASP A 214 -63.16 47.64 36.99
CA ASP A 214 -63.74 48.95 36.75
C ASP A 214 -64.95 49.19 37.67
N ILE A 215 -65.21 50.46 38.02
CA ILE A 215 -66.28 50.87 38.92
C ILE A 215 -67.64 50.39 38.37
N ASP A 216 -67.84 50.46 37.05
CA ASP A 216 -69.04 49.97 36.38
C ASP A 216 -69.25 48.46 36.57
N TYR A 217 -68.16 47.67 36.54
CA TYR A 217 -68.21 46.23 36.79
C TYR A 217 -68.56 45.93 38.24
N LEU A 218 -67.98 46.70 39.18
CA LEU A 218 -68.29 46.58 40.61
C LEU A 218 -69.77 46.93 40.89
N HIS A 219 -70.31 48.00 40.29
CA HIS A 219 -71.73 48.36 40.40
C HIS A 219 -72.64 47.26 39.86
N SER A 220 -72.35 46.74 38.66
CA SER A 220 -73.15 45.67 38.05
C SER A 220 -73.14 44.39 38.89
N LYS A 221 -71.97 43.98 39.42
CA LYS A 221 -71.86 42.77 40.23
C LYS A 221 -72.43 42.94 41.64
N ALA A 222 -72.33 44.11 42.24
CA ALA A 222 -73.01 44.40 43.50
C ALA A 222 -74.54 44.37 43.32
N ALA A 223 -75.05 44.92 42.21
CA ALA A 223 -76.47 44.92 41.89
C ALA A 223 -77.03 43.49 41.71
N ASP A 224 -76.26 42.56 41.13
CA ASP A 224 -76.62 41.12 41.07
C ASP A 224 -76.90 40.52 42.46
N HIS A 225 -76.27 41.06 43.50
CA HIS A 225 -76.43 40.65 44.91
C HIS A 225 -77.30 41.61 45.73
N SER A 226 -78.06 42.50 45.10
CA SER A 226 -78.87 43.54 45.76
C SER A 226 -78.06 44.48 46.66
N MET A 227 -76.78 44.68 46.36
CA MET A 227 -75.87 45.61 47.03
C MET A 227 -75.60 46.83 46.15
N VAL A 228 -75.31 47.98 46.76
CA VAL A 228 -74.95 49.21 46.04
C VAL A 228 -73.52 49.57 46.41
N VAL A 229 -72.66 49.73 45.40
CA VAL A 229 -71.32 50.28 45.58
C VAL A 229 -71.48 51.78 45.77
N ILE A 230 -70.95 52.32 46.87
CA ILE A 230 -70.86 53.76 47.11
C ILE A 230 -69.40 54.11 47.43
N PRO A 231 -68.89 55.26 46.96
CA PRO A 231 -67.56 55.74 47.36
C PRO A 231 -67.44 55.83 48.88
N SER A 232 -66.23 55.59 49.42
CA SER A 232 -66.00 55.63 50.87
C SER A 232 -66.37 56.99 51.49
N GLU A 233 -66.19 58.09 50.76
CA GLU A 233 -66.62 59.42 51.20
C GLU A 233 -68.15 59.54 51.33
N GLU A 234 -68.90 58.98 50.39
CA GLU A 234 -70.36 58.92 50.44
C GLU A 234 -70.84 57.99 51.56
N HIS A 235 -70.16 56.87 51.80
CA HIS A 235 -70.48 56.00 52.93
C HIS A 235 -70.26 56.71 54.27
N GLU A 236 -69.14 57.43 54.45
CA GLU A 236 -68.87 58.16 55.70
C GLU A 236 -69.84 59.32 55.90
N THR A 237 -70.22 60.04 54.84
CA THR A 237 -71.27 61.06 54.93
C THR A 237 -72.63 60.44 55.23
N LEU A 238 -73.01 59.32 54.60
CA LEU A 238 -74.24 58.60 54.92
C LEU A 238 -74.24 58.07 56.36
N LYS A 239 -73.11 57.53 56.83
CA LYS A 239 -72.94 57.09 58.20
C LYS A 239 -73.06 58.25 59.19
N SER A 240 -72.39 59.38 58.92
CA SER A 240 -72.49 60.58 59.77
C SER A 240 -73.89 61.19 59.79
N THR A 241 -74.60 61.18 58.66
CA THR A 241 -75.98 61.67 58.59
C THR A 241 -76.92 60.74 59.35
N VAL A 242 -76.79 59.42 59.19
CA VAL A 242 -77.53 58.45 60.00
C VAL A 242 -77.24 58.61 61.50
N GLU A 243 -75.98 58.80 61.90
CA GLU A 243 -75.60 59.08 63.29
C GLU A 243 -76.20 60.40 63.79
N SER A 244 -76.19 61.46 62.98
CA SER A 244 -76.81 62.74 63.33
C SER A 244 -78.34 62.67 63.44
N LEU A 245 -78.99 61.86 62.59
CA LEU A 245 -80.43 61.61 62.63
C LEU A 245 -80.80 60.77 63.85
N LYS A 246 -79.99 59.75 64.19
CA LYS A 246 -80.14 59.01 65.45
C LYS A 246 -80.00 59.93 66.65
N ALA A 247 -78.99 60.80 66.68
CA ALA A 247 -78.80 61.76 67.76
C ALA A 247 -79.98 62.74 67.91
N LYS A 248 -80.53 63.23 66.79
CA LYS A 248 -81.75 64.06 66.79
C LYS A 248 -82.99 63.31 67.28
N ASN A 249 -83.08 62.00 67.04
CA ASN A 249 -84.21 61.18 67.46
C ASN A 249 -84.08 60.69 68.91
N GLU A 250 -82.85 60.55 69.44
CA GLU A 250 -82.57 60.21 70.84
C GLU A 250 -82.66 61.44 71.78
N LYS A 251 -82.39 62.63 71.27
CA LYS A 251 -82.63 63.92 71.95
C LYS A 251 -83.38 64.89 71.02
N PRO A 252 -84.69 64.66 70.79
CA PRO A 252 -85.51 65.64 70.09
C PRO A 252 -85.55 66.93 70.89
N ASP A 253 -85.30 68.05 70.22
CA ASP A 253 -85.42 69.39 70.80
C ASP A 253 -86.86 69.61 71.32
N VAL A 254 -87.00 70.40 72.38
CA VAL A 254 -88.29 70.72 73.02
C VAL A 254 -89.27 71.30 72.00
N ASP A 255 -88.77 72.08 71.03
CA ASP A 255 -89.57 72.61 69.91
C ASP A 255 -90.09 71.49 68.99
N TYR A 256 -89.28 70.46 68.69
CA TYR A 256 -89.72 69.30 67.89
C TYR A 256 -90.75 68.47 68.65
N LEU A 257 -90.55 68.29 69.96
CA LEU A 257 -91.51 67.60 70.83
C LEU A 257 -92.84 68.35 70.91
N HIS A 258 -92.83 69.67 71.06
CA HIS A 258 -94.05 70.49 71.04
C HIS A 258 -94.76 70.41 69.69
N ALA A 259 -94.03 70.52 68.57
CA ALA A 259 -94.61 70.45 67.23
C ALA A 259 -95.24 69.08 66.94
N LYS A 260 -94.56 67.98 67.27
CA LYS A 260 -95.09 66.63 67.06
C LYS A 260 -96.20 66.24 68.03
N ALA A 261 -96.16 66.73 69.27
CA ALA A 261 -97.26 66.54 70.21
C ALA A 261 -98.51 67.31 69.76
N ALA A 262 -98.36 68.56 69.31
CA ALA A 262 -99.48 69.35 68.79
C ALA A 262 -100.15 68.67 67.57
N GLU A 263 -99.37 68.06 66.67
CA GLU A 263 -99.87 67.27 65.54
C GLU A 263 -100.69 66.04 65.97
N ASN A 264 -100.39 65.48 67.15
CA ASN A 264 -101.10 64.35 67.74
C ASN A 264 -102.13 64.77 68.80
N SER A 265 -102.49 66.06 68.87
CA SER A 265 -103.40 66.62 69.89
C SER A 265 -102.95 66.39 71.35
N LEU A 266 -101.64 66.29 71.58
CA LEU A 266 -100.98 66.15 72.87
C LEU A 266 -100.27 67.46 73.25
N VAL A 267 -100.21 67.78 74.54
CA VAL A 267 -99.48 68.96 75.06
C VAL A 267 -98.25 68.46 75.79
N VAL A 268 -97.06 68.89 75.35
CA VAL A 268 -95.81 68.67 76.09
C VAL A 268 -95.77 69.67 77.23
N ILE A 269 -95.81 69.20 78.47
CA ILE A 269 -95.68 70.04 79.65
C ILE A 269 -94.30 69.75 80.25
N PRO A 270 -93.40 70.74 80.35
CA PRO A 270 -92.14 70.57 81.06
C PRO A 270 -92.43 70.15 82.51
N SER A 271 -91.68 69.20 83.06
CA SER A 271 -91.96 68.63 84.40
C SER A 271 -92.00 69.67 85.53
N ARG A 272 -91.48 70.88 85.32
CA ARG A 272 -91.56 72.00 86.26
C ARG A 272 -92.96 72.63 86.38
N GLU A 273 -93.84 72.42 85.40
CA GLU A 273 -95.16 73.06 85.34
C GLU A 273 -96.31 72.06 85.57
N HIS A 274 -96.03 70.76 85.75
CA HIS A 274 -97.01 69.72 86.05
C HIS A 274 -97.31 69.57 87.56
N ASP A 275 -96.38 69.94 88.43
CA ASP A 275 -96.46 69.66 89.88
C ASP A 275 -96.74 70.92 90.73
N CYS A 276 -97.84 71.63 90.46
CA CYS A 276 -98.42 72.66 91.34
C CYS A 276 -99.95 72.60 91.35
#